data_AF-A0AB38PEE7-F1
#
_entry.id   AF-A0AB38PEE7-F1
#
_cell.length_a   1.000
_cell.length_b   1.000
_cell.length_c   1.000
_cell.angle_alpha   90.00
_cell.angle_beta   90.00
_cell.angle_gamma   90.00
#
_symmetry.space_group_name_H-M   'P 1'
#
loop_
_entity.id
_entity.type
_entity.pdbx_description
1 polymer ?
#
loop_
_entity_poly.entity_id
_entity_poly.type
_entity_poly.pdbx_seq_one_letter_code
_entity_poly.pdbx_strand_id
1 'polypeptide(L)' 'MSSKQSSFGDKRWHNILLIVVGILAFCIFHFAMGVNVAYALMFLYAPLTIGIVNLRKIRGKDDRNH' A
#
# COMPACT_ATOMS: atom_id res chain seq x y z
N MET A 1 9.67 -12.68 25.95
CA MET A 1 9.63 -12.14 24.57
C MET A 1 8.17 -11.93 24.20
N SER A 2 7.69 -10.68 24.22
CA SER A 2 6.29 -10.36 23.88
C SER A 2 6.11 -10.53 22.37
N SER A 3 5.38 -11.57 21.97
CA SER A 3 4.90 -11.75 20.61
C SER A 3 4.02 -10.56 20.27
N LYS A 4 4.54 -9.59 19.50
CA LYS A 4 3.77 -8.48 18.95
C LYS A 4 2.69 -9.07 18.03
N GLN A 5 1.55 -9.39 18.62
CA GLN A 5 0.30 -9.64 17.92
C GLN A 5 -0.08 -8.31 17.29
N SER A 6 0.49 -8.02 16.11
CA SER A 6 0.21 -6.80 15.35
C SER A 6 -1.30 -6.66 15.27
N SER A 7 -1.83 -5.60 15.87
CA SER A 7 -3.25 -5.34 15.90
C SER A 7 -3.75 -5.26 14.46
N PHE A 8 -5.00 -5.67 14.22
CA PHE A 8 -5.62 -5.59 12.90
C PHE A 8 -5.54 -4.16 12.33
N GLY A 9 -5.59 -3.15 13.22
CA GLY A 9 -5.34 -1.75 12.89
C GLY A 9 -3.97 -1.50 12.26
N ASP A 10 -2.90 -2.09 12.81
CA ASP A 10 -1.52 -1.91 12.32
C ASP A 10 -1.35 -2.42 10.89
N LYS A 11 -1.98 -3.56 10.58
CA LYS A 11 -1.95 -4.13 9.21
C LYS A 11 -2.71 -3.24 8.23
N ARG A 12 -3.85 -2.69 8.64
CA ARG A 12 -4.65 -1.81 7.79
C ARG A 12 -3.91 -0.49 7.53
N TRP A 13 -3.32 0.11 8.56
CA TRP A 13 -2.47 1.31 8.45
C TRP A 13 -1.24 1.08 7.60
N HIS A 14 -0.55 -0.05 7.75
CA HIS A 14 0.61 -0.39 6.89
C HIS A 14 0.25 -0.42 5.40
N ASN A 15 -0.91 -0.98 5.05
CA ASN A 15 -1.35 -1.05 3.66
C ASN A 15 -1.79 0.32 3.10
N ILE A 16 -2.41 1.16 3.93
CA ILE A 16 -2.70 2.56 3.57
C ILE A 16 -1.39 3.32 3.34
N LEU A 17 -0.41 3.12 4.22
CA LEU A 17 0.92 3.75 4.10
C LEU A 17 1.62 3.33 2.81
N LEU A 18 1.51 2.05 2.42
CA LEU A 18 2.00 1.54 1.14
C LEU A 18 1.41 2.29 -0.06
N ILE A 19 0.10 2.51 -0.07
CA ILE A 19 -0.58 3.27 -1.14
C ILE A 19 -0.07 4.71 -1.18
N VAL A 20 0.03 5.37 -0.01
CA VAL A 20 0.53 6.74 0.10
C VAL A 20 1.97 6.85 -0.40
N VAL A 21 2.85 5.92 -0.02
CA VAL A 21 4.25 5.88 -0.48
C VAL A 21 4.32 5.67 -2.00
N GLY A 22 3.45 4.83 -2.57
CA GLY A 22 3.36 4.64 -4.02
C GLY A 22 2.99 5.93 -4.76
N ILE A 23 2.01 6.67 -4.25
CA ILE A 23 1.59 7.96 -4.82
C ILE A 23 2.72 8.99 -4.68
N LEU A 24 3.39 9.02 -3.52
CA LEU A 24 4.51 9.93 -3.28
C LEU A 24 5.67 9.64 -4.24
N ALA A 25 6.03 8.37 -4.42
CA ALA A 25 7.04 7.94 -5.37
C ALA A 25 6.69 8.38 -6.79
N PHE A 26 5.45 8.15 -7.24
CA PHE A 26 4.97 8.63 -8.53
C PHE A 26 5.16 10.13 -8.69
N CYS A 27 4.74 10.92 -7.70
CA CYS A 27 4.88 12.38 -7.74
C CYS A 27 6.34 12.81 -7.85
N ILE A 28 7.25 12.19 -7.09
CA ILE A 28 8.68 12.53 -7.13
C ILE A 28 9.27 12.16 -8.50
N PHE A 29 9.04 10.95 -9.00
CA PHE A 29 9.60 10.52 -10.28
C PHE A 29 9.03 11.34 -11.45
N HIS A 30 7.73 11.60 -11.47
CA HIS A 30 7.08 12.35 -12.53
C HIS A 30 7.44 13.85 -12.50
N PHE A 31 7.27 14.51 -11.35
CA PHE A 31 7.41 15.98 -11.26
C PHE A 31 8.84 16.45 -10.92
N ALA A 32 9.56 15.73 -10.06
CA ALA A 32 10.91 16.17 -9.65
C ALA A 32 12.00 15.63 -10.58
N MET A 33 11.88 14.39 -11.06
CA MET A 33 12.88 13.79 -11.96
C MET A 33 12.52 13.91 -13.45
N GLY A 34 11.33 14.39 -13.80
CA GLY A 34 10.90 14.53 -15.19
C GLY A 34 10.77 13.19 -15.94
N VAL A 35 10.61 12.08 -15.21
CA VAL A 35 10.43 10.76 -15.81
C VAL A 35 9.05 10.71 -16.49
N ASN A 36 9.01 10.14 -17.69
CA ASN A 36 7.77 9.99 -18.44
C ASN A 36 6.71 9.26 -17.59
N VAL A 37 5.46 9.74 -17.67
CA VAL A 37 4.27 9.19 -16.99
C VAL A 37 4.25 7.66 -16.98
N ALA A 38 4.52 7.02 -18.12
CA ALA A 38 4.47 5.56 -18.23
C ALA A 38 5.47 4.86 -17.30
N TYR A 39 6.69 5.38 -17.20
CA TYR A 39 7.72 4.83 -16.31
C TYR A 39 7.47 5.22 -14.84
N ALA A 40 6.97 6.43 -14.57
CA ALA A 40 6.60 6.83 -13.22
C ALA A 40 5.45 5.96 -12.66
N LEU A 41 4.48 5.58 -13.50
CA LEU A 41 3.37 4.68 -13.12
C LEU A 41 3.85 3.29 -12.70
N MET A 42 4.99 2.80 -13.20
CA MET A 42 5.53 1.51 -12.76
C MET A 42 5.87 1.52 -11.26
N PHE A 43 6.35 2.65 -10.74
CA PHE A 43 6.66 2.82 -9.32
C PHE A 43 5.41 2.97 -8.44
N LEU A 44 4.29 3.41 -9.02
CA LEU A 44 2.99 3.42 -8.33
C LEU A 44 2.38 2.01 -8.28
N TYR A 45 2.54 1.23 -9.34
CA TYR A 45 1.75 0.02 -9.57
C TYR A 45 1.98 -1.06 -8.51
N ALA A 46 3.24 -1.34 -8.17
CA ALA A 46 3.60 -2.34 -7.18
C ALA A 46 3.05 -2.03 -5.76
N PRO A 47 3.33 -0.86 -5.16
CA PRO A 47 2.80 -0.53 -3.83
C PRO A 47 1.27 -0.40 -3.82
N LEU A 48 0.67 0.13 -4.88
CA LEU A 48 -0.79 0.23 -5.01
C LEU A 48 -1.44 -1.16 -5.03
N THR A 49 -0.94 -2.07 -5.87
CA THR A 49 -1.50 -3.43 -6.01
C THR A 49 -1.38 -4.20 -4.70
N ILE A 50 -0.21 -4.16 -4.05
CA ILE A 50 0.01 -4.84 -2.77
C ILE A 50 -0.92 -4.27 -1.69
N GLY A 51 -1.02 -2.95 -1.58
CA GLY A 51 -1.91 -2.29 -0.62
C GLY A 51 -3.38 -2.67 -0.81
N ILE A 52 -3.87 -2.66 -2.06
CA ILE A 52 -5.27 -3.01 -2.37
C ILE A 52 -5.55 -4.49 -2.10
N VAL A 53 -4.69 -5.42 -2.57
CA VAL A 53 -4.87 -6.86 -2.36
C VAL A 53 -4.88 -7.20 -0.87
N ASN A 54 -3.97 -6.60 -0.10
CA ASN A 54 -3.92 -6.82 1.34
C ASN A 54 -5.15 -6.24 2.05
N LEU A 55 -5.62 -5.05 1.68
CA LEU A 55 -6.85 -4.48 2.24
C LEU A 55 -8.08 -5.34 1.94
N ARG A 56 -8.19 -5.89 0.73
CA ARG A 56 -9.25 -6.85 0.37
C ARG A 56 -9.18 -8.12 1.21
N LYS A 57 -7.97 -8.66 1.43
CA LYS A 57 -7.75 -9.87 2.23
C LYS A 57 -8.06 -9.65 3.72
N ILE A 58 -7.79 -8.45 4.24
CA ILE A 58 -8.16 -8.01 5.59
C ILE A 58 -9.69 -7.95 5.71
N ARG A 59 -10.39 -7.30 4.77
CA ARG A 59 -11.85 -7.19 4.77
C ARG A 59 -12.56 -8.54 4.71
N GLY A 60 -12.15 -9.44 3.80
CA GLY A 60 -12.73 -10.79 3.70
C GLY A 60 -12.35 -11.74 4.84
N LYS A 61 -11.46 -11.34 5.74
CA LYS A 61 -11.16 -12.08 6.97
C LYS A 61 -12.01 -11.57 8.15
N ASP A 62 -12.41 -10.30 8.12
CA ASP A 62 -13.38 -9.72 9.05
C ASP A 62 -14.78 -10.32 8.81
N ASP A 63 -15.24 -10.34 7.55
CA ASP A 63 -16.56 -10.87 7.16
C ASP A 63 -16.78 -12.36 7.47
N ARG A 64 -15.71 -13.15 7.69
CA ARG A 64 -15.81 -14.60 8.00
C ARG A 64 -15.71 -14.91 9.49
N ASN A 65 -15.36 -13.93 10.31
CA ASN A 65 -15.25 -14.08 11.77
C ASN A 65 -16.45 -13.45 12.50
N HIS A 66 -17.47 -13.02 11.76
CA HIS A 66 -18.74 -12.48 12.24
C HIS A 66 -19.87 -13.38 11.78
#